data_AF-A0A7V1C1T5-F1
#
_entry.id   AF-A0A7V1C1T5-F1
#
_cell.length_a   1.000
_cell.length_b   1.000
_cell.length_c   1.000
_cell.angle_alpha   90.00
_cell.angle_beta   90.00
_cell.angle_gamma   90.00
#
_symmetry.space_group_name_H-M   'P 1'
#
loop_
_entity.id
_entity.type
_entity.pdbx_description
1 polymer ?
#
loop_
_entity_poly.entity_id
_entity_poly.type
_entity_poly.pdbx_seq_one_letter_code
_entity_poly.pdbx_strand_id
1 'polypeptide(L)'
;MSAQSRALLKTWFETGDTPTQAQFADLLDSYVSINDDLNTSGTILFEAVTAQVAELKTLNSAPFEIIAAPGAGKYIRVISLEARMVFQAVAYVNNLTPKIAIDTADDPLFNFQLNWMGNTMDSFIQLSKQAGLPDRNQFVENKSLQLINTVGDSINGDSLLELFVLYQIISA
;
A
#
# COMPACT_ATOMS: atom_id res chain seq x y z
N MET A 1 13.82 17.31 29.44
CA MET A 1 12.61 16.82 30.14
C MET A 1 11.94 15.83 29.21
N SER A 2 11.54 14.66 29.69
CA SER A 2 10.86 13.66 28.87
C SER A 2 9.38 13.98 28.82
N ALA A 3 8.79 14.10 27.63
CA ALA A 3 7.36 14.28 27.46
C ALA A 3 6.58 13.18 28.21
N GLN A 4 5.60 13.57 29.01
CA GLN A 4 4.74 12.65 29.75
C GLN A 4 3.59 12.16 28.85
N SER A 5 3.19 10.90 29.01
CA SER A 5 2.09 10.35 28.21
C SER A 5 0.74 10.91 28.66
N ARG A 6 -0.21 11.05 27.72
CA ARG A 6 -1.57 11.55 28.00
C ARG A 6 -2.29 10.74 29.08
N ALA A 7 -2.02 9.44 29.18
CA ALA A 7 -2.58 8.58 30.23
C ALA A 7 -2.13 9.02 31.63
N LEU A 8 -0.85 9.36 31.80
CA LEU A 8 -0.28 9.81 33.07
C LEU A 8 -0.81 11.22 33.42
N LEU A 9 -0.89 12.10 32.43
CA LEU A 9 -1.49 13.43 32.56
C LEU A 9 -2.96 13.40 32.97
N LYS A 10 -3.73 12.43 32.47
CA LYS A 10 -5.14 12.23 32.81
C LYS A 10 -5.33 11.84 34.28
N THR A 11 -4.43 11.02 34.83
CA THR A 11 -4.52 10.63 36.25
C THR A 11 -4.43 11.82 37.19
N TRP A 12 -3.66 12.86 36.85
CA TRP A 12 -3.53 14.07 37.67
C TRP A 12 -4.83 14.87 37.78
N PHE A 13 -5.70 14.81 36.77
CA PHE A 13 -7.01 15.46 36.81
C PHE A 13 -8.10 14.57 37.41
N GLU A 14 -7.98 13.24 37.32
CA GLU A 14 -8.93 12.30 37.89
C GLU A 14 -8.80 12.15 39.42
N THR A 15 -7.61 12.43 39.98
CA THR A 15 -7.38 12.40 41.44
C THR A 15 -7.70 13.71 42.16
N GLY A 16 -8.04 14.78 41.43
CA GLY A 16 -8.31 16.09 42.01
C GLY A 16 -7.06 16.86 42.44
N ASP A 17 -5.87 16.41 42.02
CA ASP A 17 -4.62 17.12 42.27
C ASP A 17 -4.51 18.36 41.37
N THR A 18 -3.96 19.45 41.92
CA THR A 18 -3.66 20.65 41.12
C THR A 18 -2.27 20.50 40.50
N PRO A 19 -2.13 20.45 39.16
CA PRO A 19 -0.83 20.29 38.52
C PRO A 19 0.13 21.44 38.88
N THR A 20 1.38 21.10 39.15
CA THR A 20 2.46 22.09 39.30
C THR A 20 2.77 22.78 37.98
N GLN A 21 3.46 23.93 38.02
CA GLN A 21 3.83 24.68 36.81
C GLN A 21 4.64 23.83 35.80
N ALA A 22 5.51 22.94 36.27
CA ALA A 22 6.26 22.02 35.43
C ALA A 22 5.35 21.00 34.73
N GLN A 23 4.38 20.44 35.48
CA GLN A 23 3.38 19.53 34.94
C GLN A 23 2.43 20.22 33.95
N PHE A 24 2.14 21.51 34.13
CA PHE A 24 1.37 22.31 33.19
C PHE A 24 2.13 22.55 31.87
N ALA A 25 3.45 22.72 31.91
CA ALA A 25 4.28 22.78 30.71
C ALA A 25 4.25 21.44 29.94
N ASP A 26 4.30 20.30 30.65
CA ASP A 26 4.19 18.98 30.05
C ASP A 26 2.81 18.73 29.38
N LEU A 27 1.73 19.35 29.90
CA LEU A 27 0.40 19.29 29.29
C LEU A 27 0.32 20.04 27.95
N LEU A 28 0.98 21.18 27.85
CA LEU A 28 1.03 21.97 26.62
C LEU A 28 1.84 21.24 25.52
N ASP A 29 2.90 20.52 25.91
CA ASP A 29 3.72 19.73 24.99
C ASP A 29 2.97 18.44 24.53
N SER A 30 2.13 17.87 25.40
CA SER A 30 1.29 16.70 25.06
C SER A 30 0.16 17.01 24.06
N TYR A 31 -0.42 18.22 24.09
CA TYR A 31 -1.44 18.63 23.11
C TYR A 31 -0.90 18.66 21.66
N VAL A 32 0.43 18.70 21.48
CA VAL A 32 1.12 18.72 20.18
C VAL A 32 1.99 17.46 20.00
N SER A 33 1.73 16.40 20.77
CA SER A 33 2.35 15.10 20.53
C SER A 33 1.64 14.40 19.36
N ILE A 34 2.02 14.78 18.14
CA ILE A 34 1.69 14.05 16.90
C ILE A 34 1.98 12.54 17.03
N ASN A 35 2.93 12.17 17.90
CA ASN A 35 3.35 10.79 18.12
C ASN A 35 2.33 9.92 18.87
N ASP A 36 1.46 10.49 19.71
CA ASP A 36 0.44 9.71 20.46
C ASP A 36 -0.80 9.42 19.60
N ASP A 37 -1.18 10.31 18.68
CA ASP A 37 -2.31 10.11 17.74
C ASP A 37 -1.91 9.27 16.50
N LEU A 38 -0.61 9.12 16.22
CA LEU A 38 -0.12 8.29 15.11
C LEU A 38 -0.25 6.78 15.38
N ASN A 39 -0.55 6.35 16.60
CA ASN A 39 -0.48 4.95 16.99
C ASN A 39 -1.79 4.15 16.76
N THR A 40 -2.90 4.82 16.43
CA THR A 40 -4.20 4.17 16.14
C THR A 40 -4.58 4.21 14.65
N SER A 41 -3.95 5.06 13.85
CA SER A 41 -4.09 5.07 12.39
C SER A 41 -2.71 4.90 11.79
N GLY A 42 -2.38 3.68 11.36
CA GLY A 42 -1.04 3.33 10.88
C GLY A 42 -0.44 4.37 9.92
N THR A 43 0.87 4.62 10.03
CA THR A 43 1.60 5.56 9.19
C THR A 43 1.29 5.34 7.72
N ILE A 44 0.94 6.41 7.01
CA ILE A 44 0.80 6.37 5.55
C ILE A 44 2.20 6.31 4.95
N LEU A 45 2.45 5.26 4.19
CA LEU A 45 3.69 4.97 3.50
C LEU A 45 3.49 5.19 1.99
N PHE A 46 4.56 5.61 1.33
CA PHE A 46 4.62 5.77 -0.11
C PHE A 46 5.79 4.97 -0.65
N GLU A 47 5.55 4.22 -1.72
CA GLU A 47 6.56 3.39 -2.36
C GLU A 47 6.42 3.48 -3.89
N ALA A 48 7.57 3.65 -4.55
CA ALA A 48 7.67 3.69 -6.00
C ALA A 48 8.51 2.50 -6.46
N VAL A 49 7.93 1.61 -7.26
CA VAL A 49 8.56 0.37 -7.70
C VAL A 49 8.51 0.27 -9.21
N THR A 50 9.61 -0.15 -9.83
CA THR A 50 9.70 -0.37 -11.28
C THR A 50 9.79 -1.85 -11.57
N ALA A 51 8.76 -2.39 -12.23
CA ALA A 51 8.80 -3.73 -12.79
C ALA A 51 9.54 -3.70 -14.14
N GLN A 52 10.63 -4.47 -14.22
CA GLN A 52 11.46 -4.61 -15.40
C GLN A 52 10.78 -5.47 -16.46
N VAL A 53 11.26 -5.36 -17.71
CA VAL A 53 10.71 -6.12 -18.84
C VAL A 53 10.72 -7.63 -18.59
N ALA A 54 11.78 -8.15 -17.97
CA ALA A 54 11.87 -9.58 -17.65
C ALA A 54 10.76 -10.03 -16.69
N GLU A 55 10.49 -9.23 -15.66
CA GLU A 55 9.47 -9.52 -14.64
C GLU A 55 8.07 -9.41 -15.22
N LEU A 56 7.82 -8.39 -16.06
CA LEU A 56 6.54 -8.22 -16.75
C LEU A 56 6.25 -9.37 -17.74
N LYS A 57 7.28 -9.93 -18.37
CA LYS A 57 7.11 -11.09 -19.27
C LYS A 57 6.77 -12.37 -18.53
N THR A 58 7.26 -12.54 -17.30
CA THR A 58 7.00 -13.73 -16.47
C THR A 58 5.90 -13.51 -15.43
N LEU A 59 5.09 -12.46 -15.54
CA LEU A 59 4.17 -12.02 -14.49
C LEU A 59 3.05 -13.03 -14.15
N ASN A 60 2.77 -13.99 -15.05
CA ASN A 60 1.81 -15.05 -14.77
C ASN A 60 2.47 -16.23 -14.04
N SER A 61 3.70 -16.59 -14.39
CA SER A 61 4.44 -17.69 -13.75
C SER A 61 5.15 -17.27 -12.46
N ALA A 62 5.54 -16.00 -12.35
CA ALA A 62 6.24 -15.40 -11.23
C ALA A 62 5.63 -14.02 -10.91
N PRO A 63 4.72 -13.94 -9.92
CA PRO A 63 4.23 -12.68 -9.37
C PRO A 63 5.37 -11.73 -8.99
N PHE A 64 5.19 -10.45 -9.28
CA PHE A 64 6.15 -9.41 -8.90
C PHE A 64 5.75 -8.81 -7.56
N GLU A 65 6.64 -8.89 -6.56
CA GLU A 65 6.41 -8.31 -5.24
C GLU A 65 6.57 -6.78 -5.29
N ILE A 66 5.51 -6.06 -4.88
CA ILE A 66 5.50 -4.60 -4.79
C ILE A 66 5.84 -4.17 -3.36
N ILE A 67 5.23 -4.84 -2.37
CA ILE A 67 5.45 -4.57 -0.95
C ILE A 67 5.57 -5.91 -0.23
N ALA A 68 6.68 -6.12 0.49
CA ALA A 68 6.91 -7.32 1.28
C ALA A 68 5.87 -7.50 2.39
N ALA A 69 5.70 -8.74 2.85
CA ALA A 69 4.77 -9.05 3.94
C ALA A 69 5.11 -8.28 5.23
N PRO A 70 4.13 -7.66 5.92
CA PRO A 70 4.38 -6.76 7.05
C PRO A 70 4.71 -7.47 8.38
N GLY A 71 4.68 -8.80 8.42
CA GLY A 71 4.78 -9.61 9.64
C GLY A 71 3.42 -10.01 10.22
N ALA A 72 3.44 -10.95 11.16
CA ALA A 72 2.25 -11.43 11.86
C ALA A 72 1.53 -10.32 12.63
N GLY A 73 0.20 -10.45 12.73
CA GLY A 73 -0.71 -9.50 13.35
C GLY A 73 -0.97 -8.24 12.51
N LYS A 74 -0.55 -8.21 11.23
CA LYS A 74 -0.63 -7.02 10.38
C LYS A 74 -1.10 -7.34 8.97
N TYR A 75 -1.78 -6.39 8.33
CA TYR A 75 -2.13 -6.46 6.92
C TYR A 75 -1.82 -5.14 6.20
N ILE A 76 -1.67 -5.22 4.88
CA ILE A 76 -1.43 -4.07 4.01
C ILE A 76 -2.77 -3.51 3.55
N ARG A 77 -3.03 -2.23 3.85
CA ARG A 77 -4.17 -1.48 3.29
C ARG A 77 -3.66 -0.49 2.25
N VAL A 78 -3.96 -0.77 0.98
CA VAL A 78 -3.68 0.16 -0.11
C VAL A 78 -4.77 1.25 -0.17
N ILE A 79 -4.34 2.51 -0.18
CA ILE A 79 -5.18 3.71 -0.25
C ILE A 79 -5.38 4.12 -1.71
N SER A 80 -4.28 4.32 -2.43
CA SER A 80 -4.28 4.71 -3.84
C SER A 80 -3.14 4.05 -4.59
N LEU A 81 -3.35 3.86 -5.89
CA LEU A 81 -2.34 3.32 -6.77
C LEU A 81 -2.38 4.02 -8.12
N GLU A 82 -1.23 4.51 -8.54
CA GLU A 82 -0.99 5.10 -9.84
C GLU A 82 0.07 4.28 -10.56
N ALA A 83 -0.05 4.16 -11.87
CA ALA A 83 0.89 3.45 -12.70
C ALA A 83 1.32 4.32 -13.87
N ARG A 84 2.59 4.22 -14.23
CA ARG A 84 3.14 4.79 -15.45
C ARG A 84 3.77 3.69 -16.28
N MET A 85 3.38 3.62 -17.55
CA MET A 85 4.05 2.80 -18.54
C MET A 85 5.05 3.67 -19.28
N VAL A 86 6.30 3.23 -19.36
CA VAL A 86 7.34 3.86 -20.18
C VAL A 86 7.50 3.03 -21.44
N PHE A 87 6.98 3.56 -22.56
CA PHE A 87 7.02 2.86 -23.82
C PHE A 87 8.45 2.91 -24.40
N GLN A 88 8.91 1.77 -24.88
CA GLN A 88 10.19 1.69 -25.59
C GLN A 88 9.92 1.57 -27.09
N ALA A 89 9.86 0.35 -27.65
CA ALA A 89 9.68 0.15 -29.08
C ALA A 89 8.57 -0.85 -29.44
N VAL A 90 8.26 -1.79 -28.54
CA VAL A 90 7.30 -2.87 -28.79
C VAL A 90 6.26 -2.89 -27.67
N ALA A 91 5.00 -2.73 -28.05
CA ALA A 91 3.89 -2.84 -27.12
C ALA A 91 3.67 -4.29 -26.67
N TYR A 92 3.14 -4.49 -25.47
CA TYR A 92 2.72 -5.83 -25.03
C TYR A 92 1.48 -6.26 -25.84
N VAL A 93 1.47 -7.51 -26.32
CA VAL A 93 0.32 -8.07 -27.05
C VAL A 93 -0.70 -8.67 -26.09
N ASN A 94 -1.93 -8.81 -26.60
CA ASN A 94 -3.10 -9.43 -25.96
C ASN A 94 -2.69 -10.67 -25.14
N ASN A 95 -2.54 -10.51 -23.82
CA ASN A 95 -2.34 -11.53 -22.78
C ASN A 95 -1.83 -10.92 -21.46
N LEU A 96 -1.40 -9.65 -21.44
CA LEU A 96 -1.14 -8.93 -20.19
C LEU A 96 -2.41 -8.23 -19.72
N THR A 97 -3.11 -8.83 -18.75
CA THR A 97 -4.16 -8.15 -17.99
C THR A 97 -3.71 -8.12 -16.53
N PRO A 98 -2.71 -7.27 -16.22
CA PRO A 98 -2.14 -7.22 -14.89
C PRO A 98 -3.21 -6.82 -13.89
N LYS A 99 -3.07 -7.36 -12.68
CA LYS A 99 -3.91 -7.06 -11.53
C LYS A 99 -3.00 -6.91 -10.32
N ILE A 100 -3.46 -6.17 -9.33
CA ILE A 100 -2.73 -6.00 -8.08
C ILE A 100 -3.57 -6.59 -6.98
N ALA A 101 -2.99 -7.55 -6.27
CA ALA A 101 -3.65 -8.34 -5.25
C ALA A 101 -2.71 -8.59 -4.07
N ILE A 102 -3.29 -8.88 -2.92
CA ILE A 102 -2.53 -9.46 -1.81
C ILE A 102 -2.25 -10.93 -2.15
N ASP A 103 -1.05 -11.43 -1.83
CA ASP A 103 -0.72 -12.84 -2.02
C ASP A 103 -1.79 -13.73 -1.37
N THR A 104 -2.22 -14.78 -2.06
CA THR A 104 -3.31 -15.70 -1.68
C THR A 104 -4.71 -15.09 -1.53
N ALA A 105 -4.93 -13.84 -1.92
CA ALA A 105 -6.27 -13.26 -1.98
C ALA A 105 -7.06 -13.77 -3.20
N ASP A 106 -8.36 -14.01 -3.01
CA ASP A 106 -9.30 -14.46 -4.03
C ASP A 106 -9.68 -13.31 -4.98
N ASP A 107 -9.77 -12.09 -4.44
CA ASP A 107 -10.14 -10.90 -5.20
C ASP A 107 -8.98 -9.88 -5.30
N PRO A 108 -8.75 -9.30 -6.48
CA PRO A 108 -7.75 -8.25 -6.65
C PRO A 108 -8.19 -6.95 -5.96
N LEU A 109 -7.21 -6.16 -5.54
CA LEU A 109 -7.40 -4.80 -5.06
C LEU A 109 -7.60 -3.82 -6.22
N PHE A 110 -6.83 -4.00 -7.30
CA PHE A 110 -6.87 -3.15 -8.48
C PHE A 110 -6.75 -3.98 -9.75
N ASN A 111 -7.45 -3.55 -10.79
CA ASN A 111 -7.38 -4.13 -12.13
C ASN A 111 -6.92 -3.05 -13.10
N PHE A 112 -6.00 -3.38 -13.99
CA PHE A 112 -5.72 -2.54 -15.14
C PHE A 112 -6.89 -2.68 -16.12
N GLN A 113 -7.58 -1.56 -16.37
CA GLN A 113 -8.68 -1.55 -17.32
C GLN A 113 -8.13 -1.44 -18.73
N LEU A 114 -8.68 -2.25 -19.66
CA LEU A 114 -8.32 -2.28 -21.07
C LEU A 114 -6.85 -2.71 -21.29
N ASN A 115 -6.47 -3.04 -22.52
CA ASN A 115 -5.10 -3.43 -22.88
C ASN A 115 -4.15 -2.21 -22.80
N TRP A 116 -4.04 -1.58 -21.63
CA TRP A 116 -3.29 -0.34 -21.40
C TRP A 116 -1.79 -0.54 -21.64
N MET A 117 -1.27 -1.73 -21.33
CA MET A 117 0.09 -2.15 -21.65
C MET A 117 0.35 -2.33 -23.17
N GLY A 118 -0.72 -2.30 -23.98
CA GLY A 118 -0.67 -2.28 -25.44
C GLY A 118 -0.49 -0.88 -26.04
N ASN A 119 -0.41 0.17 -25.21
CA ASN A 119 -0.16 1.53 -25.68
C ASN A 119 1.23 1.64 -26.32
N THR A 120 1.35 2.51 -27.33
CA THR A 120 2.61 2.77 -28.05
C THR A 120 3.22 4.11 -27.66
N MET A 121 2.95 4.58 -26.44
CA MET A 121 3.44 5.84 -25.89
C MET A 121 3.49 5.76 -24.37
N ASP A 122 4.33 6.61 -23.76
CA ASP A 122 4.32 6.84 -22.33
C ASP A 122 2.92 7.22 -21.86
N SER A 123 2.44 6.58 -20.80
CA SER A 123 1.11 6.86 -20.28
C SER A 123 1.06 6.72 -18.77
N PHE A 124 0.16 7.48 -18.17
CA PHE A 124 -0.15 7.43 -16.74
C PHE A 124 -1.60 6.98 -16.57
N ILE A 125 -1.86 6.21 -15.54
CA ILE A 125 -3.21 5.82 -15.15
C ILE A 125 -3.33 5.77 -13.63
N GLN A 126 -4.45 6.29 -13.13
CA GLN A 126 -4.86 6.04 -11.76
C GLN A 126 -5.77 4.82 -11.75
N LEU A 127 -5.42 3.80 -10.96
CA LEU A 127 -6.22 2.59 -10.89
C LEU A 127 -7.37 2.77 -9.89
N SER A 128 -8.56 2.32 -10.30
CA SER A 128 -9.72 2.30 -9.43
C SER A 128 -9.71 1.06 -8.54
N LYS A 129 -9.84 1.28 -7.24
CA LYS A 129 -9.94 0.21 -6.24
C LYS A 129 -11.21 -0.61 -6.49
N GLN A 130 -11.06 -1.93 -6.52
CA GLN A 130 -12.17 -2.87 -6.65
C GLN A 130 -12.85 -3.07 -5.29
N ALA A 131 -14.18 -3.13 -5.28
CA ALA A 131 -14.91 -3.57 -4.10
C ALA A 131 -14.73 -5.10 -3.97
N GLY A 132 -14.36 -5.57 -2.78
CA GLY A 132 -14.31 -7.00 -2.49
C GLY A 132 -15.72 -7.62 -2.48
N LEU A 133 -15.81 -8.90 -2.83
CA LEU A 133 -17.05 -9.66 -2.70
C LEU A 133 -17.21 -10.24 -1.29
N PRO A 134 -18.45 -10.42 -0.78
CA PRO A 134 -18.68 -10.86 0.60
C PRO A 134 -18.18 -12.27 0.93
N ASP A 135 -17.98 -13.12 -0.08
CA ASP A 135 -17.57 -14.52 0.01
C ASP A 135 -16.07 -14.73 -0.26
N ARG A 136 -15.30 -13.65 -0.44
CA ARG A 136 -13.90 -13.68 -0.86
C ARG A 136 -13.03 -12.81 0.03
N ASN A 137 -11.77 -13.19 0.18
CA ASN A 137 -10.81 -12.37 0.88
C ASN A 137 -10.16 -11.35 -0.08
N GLN A 138 -10.02 -10.11 0.39
CA GLN A 138 -9.27 -9.05 -0.31
C GLN A 138 -8.05 -8.58 0.49
N PHE A 139 -8.10 -8.80 1.81
CA PHE A 139 -7.01 -8.53 2.73
C PHE A 139 -6.65 -9.84 3.42
N VAL A 140 -5.36 -10.14 3.46
CA VAL A 140 -4.82 -11.33 4.11
C VAL A 140 -3.67 -10.89 5.02
N GLU A 141 -3.68 -11.39 6.24
CA GLU A 141 -2.66 -11.08 7.24
C GLU A 141 -1.29 -11.63 6.82
N ASN A 142 -0.23 -10.84 7.05
CA ASN A 142 1.15 -11.23 6.79
C ASN A 142 1.40 -11.71 5.35
N LYS A 143 0.74 -11.08 4.38
CA LYS A 143 0.90 -11.34 2.95
C LYS A 143 1.39 -10.10 2.21
N SER A 144 2.23 -10.34 1.19
CA SER A 144 2.80 -9.30 0.35
C SER A 144 1.77 -8.72 -0.63
N LEU A 145 1.94 -7.47 -1.03
CA LEU A 145 1.23 -6.89 -2.17
C LEU A 145 1.98 -7.26 -3.46
N GLN A 146 1.28 -7.81 -4.44
CA GLN A 146 1.89 -8.31 -5.67
C GLN A 146 1.18 -7.78 -6.92
N LEU A 147 1.97 -7.57 -7.96
CA LEU A 147 1.48 -7.47 -9.34
C LEU A 147 1.43 -8.90 -9.91
N ILE A 148 0.28 -9.28 -10.44
CA ILE A 148 0.03 -10.61 -11.01
C ILE A 148 -0.60 -10.51 -12.39
N ASN A 149 -0.42 -11.54 -13.20
CA ASN A 149 -1.20 -11.73 -14.41
C ASN A 149 -1.94 -13.07 -14.36
N THR A 150 -3.15 -13.11 -14.90
CA THR A 150 -4.03 -14.31 -14.79
C THR A 150 -4.30 -15.01 -16.13
N VAL A 151 -3.80 -14.45 -17.23
CA VAL A 151 -4.08 -14.98 -18.58
C VAL A 151 -2.91 -15.80 -19.13
N GLY A 152 -1.68 -15.33 -18.96
CA GLY A 152 -0.47 -16.03 -19.41
C GLY A 152 0.75 -15.12 -19.48
N ASP A 153 1.94 -15.69 -19.62
CA ASP A 153 3.17 -14.91 -19.78
C ASP A 153 3.24 -14.23 -21.16
N SER A 154 3.82 -13.03 -21.22
CA SER A 154 3.97 -12.31 -22.48
C SER A 154 5.29 -12.63 -23.16
N ILE A 155 5.22 -12.96 -24.45
CA ILE A 155 6.41 -13.21 -25.28
C ILE A 155 6.98 -11.93 -25.91
N ASN A 156 6.13 -10.91 -26.08
CA ASN A 156 6.49 -9.62 -26.69
C ASN A 156 6.32 -8.49 -25.67
N GLY A 157 6.74 -7.29 -26.06
CA GLY A 157 6.72 -6.10 -25.22
C GLY A 157 8.10 -5.81 -24.62
N ASP A 158 8.44 -4.54 -24.56
CA ASP A 158 9.69 -4.03 -23.97
C ASP A 158 9.48 -2.78 -23.11
N SER A 159 8.22 -2.43 -22.84
CA SER A 159 7.89 -1.29 -22.01
C SER A 159 8.09 -1.60 -20.52
N LEU A 160 8.46 -0.59 -19.74
CA LEU A 160 8.60 -0.68 -18.28
C LEU A 160 7.29 -0.26 -17.60
N LEU A 161 7.06 -0.75 -16.39
CA LEU A 161 5.94 -0.36 -15.55
C LEU A 161 6.45 0.21 -14.24
N GLU A 162 6.15 1.47 -13.97
CA GLU A 162 6.38 2.13 -12.70
C GLU A 162 5.06 2.16 -11.92
N LEU A 163 5.09 1.74 -10.66
CA LEU A 163 3.96 1.72 -9.76
C LEU A 163 4.23 2.68 -8.60
N PHE A 164 3.27 3.54 -8.32
CA PHE A 164 3.30 4.49 -7.20
C PHE A 164 2.18 4.11 -6.24
N VAL A 165 2.56 3.60 -5.07
CA VAL A 165 1.61 3.01 -4.12
C VAL A 165 1.59 3.83 -2.84
N LEU A 166 0.39 4.27 -2.45
CA LEU A 166 0.13 4.84 -1.14
C LEU A 166 -0.59 3.80 -0.28
N TYR A 167 0.00 3.43 0.84
CA TYR A 167 -0.52 2.34 1.67
C TYR A 167 -0.31 2.59 3.17
N GLN A 168 -0.93 1.75 3.99
CA GLN A 168 -0.75 1.69 5.43
C GLN A 168 -0.60 0.25 5.87
N ILE A 169 0.17 0.04 6.93
CA ILE A 169 0.23 -1.23 7.64
C ILE A 169 -0.67 -1.11 8.87
N ILE A 170 -1.66 -2.00 8.96
CA ILE A 170 -2.65 -1.98 10.04
C ILE A 170 -2.49 -3.24 10.88
N SER A 171 -2.41 -3.06 12.20
CA SER A 171 -2.46 -4.16 13.16
C SER A 171 -3.90 -4.69 13.22
N ALA A 172 -4.05 -6.01 13.03
CA ALA A 172 -5.32 -6.73 13.09
C ALA A 172 -5.76 -6.98 14.54
#